data_AF-V9ER31-F1
#
_entry.id   AF-V9ER31-F1
#
_cell.length_a   1.000
_cell.length_b   1.000
_cell.length_c   1.000
_cell.angle_alpha   90.00
_cell.angle_beta   90.00
_cell.angle_gamma   90.00
#
_symmetry.space_group_name_H-M   'P 1'
#
loop_
_entity.id
_entity.type
_entity.pdbx_description
1 polymer ?
#
loop_
_entity_poly.entity_id
_entity_poly.type
_entity_poly.pdbx_seq_one_letter_code
_entity_poly.pdbx_strand_id
1 'polypeptide(L)'
;MTSKSSSWVSKLKGLDAYPKTIEEFKVRTLQGGLFSLLAFACIALLLVSELSFYLTTDTVDKMMVDGGRNTLVSINFDLEFPRMPCSVVAVESADMAGNAQHDIVHNIEKIPLDHNGQALAEGMRDVIGGALTNNTDLHGETEKPACGSCYSAGEPGECCNTCESVKAAYARKSWMMPSLHTIAQCQELEVEKVLRGEVNEGCRIKGSLVVSKVAGRLYFAPSKFFRSGYLSAQDLVDATFKVFDTSHTIRSLSFGELYPDMKNPLDNRLKELPDESTRGSFQYFLKVRSWR
;
A
#
# COMPACT_ATOMS: atom_id res chain seq x y z
N MET A 1 6.42 -51.61 48.12
CA MET A 1 5.25 -51.17 47.33
C MET A 1 5.48 -51.57 45.89
N THR A 2 4.76 -52.54 45.32
CA THR A 2 4.57 -52.71 43.85
C THR A 2 3.68 -53.93 43.56
N SER A 3 2.36 -53.73 43.57
CA SER A 3 1.40 -54.68 43.00
C SER A 3 0.53 -53.94 42.01
N LYS A 4 0.71 -54.20 40.70
CA LYS A 4 -0.27 -53.99 39.61
C LYS A 4 0.24 -54.31 38.17
N SER A 5 1.23 -55.18 37.97
CA SER A 5 1.75 -55.50 36.61
C SER A 5 1.20 -56.79 35.97
N SER A 6 0.60 -57.70 36.75
CA SER A 6 0.29 -59.07 36.29
C SER A 6 -0.83 -59.22 35.25
N SER A 7 -1.74 -58.24 35.09
CA SER A 7 -2.90 -58.36 34.20
C SER A 7 -2.56 -58.25 32.71
N TRP A 8 -1.55 -57.45 32.33
CA TRP A 8 -1.21 -57.21 30.92
C TRP A 8 -0.32 -58.31 30.34
N VAL A 9 0.61 -58.81 31.16
CA VAL A 9 1.54 -59.89 30.79
C VAL A 9 0.78 -61.18 30.40
N SER A 10 -0.32 -61.49 31.10
CA SER A 10 -1.16 -62.64 30.79
C SER A 10 -1.89 -62.52 29.45
N LYS A 11 -2.26 -61.30 29.03
CA LYS A 11 -2.87 -61.06 27.70
C LYS A 11 -1.84 -61.15 26.57
N LEU A 12 -0.60 -60.71 26.83
CA LEU A 12 0.51 -60.84 25.88
C LEU A 12 0.92 -62.31 25.64
N LYS A 13 0.78 -63.18 26.65
CA LYS A 13 1.00 -64.63 26.48
C LYS A 13 0.06 -65.28 25.45
N GLY A 14 -1.11 -64.70 25.19
CA GLY A 14 -2.04 -65.17 24.16
C GLY A 14 -1.67 -64.76 22.73
N LEU A 15 -0.73 -63.81 22.55
CA LEU A 15 -0.24 -63.34 21.26
C LEU A 15 1.03 -64.06 20.80
N ASP A 16 1.47 -65.06 21.56
CA ASP A 16 2.68 -65.83 21.27
C ASP A 16 2.34 -67.04 20.39
N ALA A 17 2.57 -66.91 19.08
CA ALA A 17 2.19 -67.90 18.08
C ALA A 17 3.10 -69.15 18.02
N TYR A 18 4.19 -69.20 18.81
CA TYR A 18 5.21 -70.24 18.69
C TYR A 18 5.17 -71.26 19.85
N PRO A 19 5.28 -72.58 19.55
CA PRO A 19 5.32 -73.63 20.57
C PRO A 19 6.56 -73.47 21.46
N LYS A 20 6.37 -73.55 22.78
CA LYS A 20 7.45 -73.40 23.75
C LYS A 20 8.35 -74.63 23.75
N THR A 21 9.67 -74.41 23.69
CA THR A 21 10.67 -75.47 23.80
C THR A 21 10.77 -75.96 25.25
N ILE A 22 11.03 -77.27 25.42
CA ILE A 22 11.27 -77.92 26.71
C ILE A 22 12.48 -77.30 27.43
N GLU A 23 12.36 -77.09 28.76
CA GLU A 23 13.30 -76.27 29.53
C GLU A 23 14.72 -76.85 29.62
N GLU A 24 14.89 -78.16 29.41
CA GLU A 24 16.17 -78.87 29.48
C GLU A 24 17.16 -78.48 28.36
N PHE A 25 16.67 -77.92 27.25
CA PHE A 25 17.51 -77.42 26.15
C PHE A 25 17.71 -75.90 26.19
N LYS A 26 17.30 -75.22 27.27
CA LYS A 26 17.33 -73.75 27.37
C LYS A 26 18.50 -73.26 28.23
N VAL A 27 19.62 -72.94 27.59
CA VAL A 27 20.74 -72.26 28.25
C VAL A 27 20.45 -70.76 28.33
N ARG A 28 20.23 -70.23 29.55
CA ARG A 28 20.04 -68.79 29.78
C ARG A 28 21.39 -68.14 30.08
N THR A 29 21.85 -67.25 29.22
CA THR A 29 23.06 -66.44 29.47
C THR A 29 22.66 -65.02 29.86
N LEU A 30 23.27 -64.50 30.93
CA LEU A 30 23.03 -63.11 31.38
C LEU A 30 23.43 -62.09 30.28
N GLN A 31 24.52 -62.38 29.58
CA GLN A 31 25.04 -61.55 28.50
C GLN A 31 24.09 -61.51 27.28
N GLY A 32 23.46 -62.64 26.91
CA GLY A 32 22.48 -62.69 25.82
C GLY A 32 21.20 -61.90 26.13
N GLY A 33 20.77 -61.91 27.39
CA GLY A 33 19.64 -61.09 27.85
C GLY A 33 19.93 -59.58 27.77
N LEU A 34 21.13 -59.15 28.15
CA LEU A 34 21.56 -57.75 28.04
C LEU A 34 21.59 -57.28 26.59
N PHE A 35 22.17 -58.07 25.68
CA PHE A 35 22.18 -57.74 24.25
C PHE A 35 20.77 -57.68 23.65
N SER A 36 19.85 -58.54 24.08
CA SER A 36 18.46 -58.52 23.63
C SER A 36 17.72 -57.25 24.08
N LEU A 37 17.97 -56.79 25.30
CA LEU A 37 17.41 -55.53 25.81
C LEU A 37 17.98 -54.31 25.08
N LEU A 38 19.29 -54.28 24.83
CA LEU A 38 19.94 -53.25 24.02
C LEU A 38 19.39 -53.21 22.59
N ALA A 39 19.26 -54.37 21.95
CA ALA A 39 18.69 -54.46 20.61
C ALA A 39 17.23 -53.96 20.57
N PHE A 40 16.40 -54.37 21.52
CA PHE A 40 15.02 -53.89 21.62
C PHE A 40 14.94 -52.38 21.86
N ALA A 41 15.80 -51.83 22.73
CA ALA A 41 15.88 -50.39 22.97
C ALA A 41 16.31 -49.63 21.71
N CYS A 42 17.31 -50.11 20.99
CA CYS A 42 17.74 -49.52 19.71
C CYS A 42 16.62 -49.57 18.67
N ILE A 43 15.92 -50.69 18.53
CA ILE A 43 14.79 -50.83 17.59
C ILE A 43 13.67 -49.86 17.97
N ALA A 44 13.33 -49.74 19.26
CA ALA A 44 12.31 -48.81 19.72
C ALA A 44 12.69 -47.35 19.46
N LEU A 45 13.96 -46.97 19.70
CA LEU A 45 14.47 -45.63 19.40
C LEU A 45 14.41 -45.31 17.91
N LEU A 46 14.86 -46.23 17.06
CA LEU A 46 14.78 -46.06 15.60
C LEU A 46 13.32 -45.94 15.13
N LEU A 47 12.42 -46.77 15.68
CA LEU A 47 11.00 -46.74 15.33
C LEU A 47 10.36 -45.39 15.71
N VAL A 48 10.66 -44.86 16.90
CA VAL A 48 10.16 -43.54 17.32
C VAL A 48 10.74 -42.43 16.45
N SER A 49 12.03 -42.49 16.12
CA SER A 49 12.69 -41.51 15.24
C SER A 49 12.08 -41.48 13.85
N GLU A 50 11.96 -42.64 13.20
CA GLU A 50 11.38 -42.78 11.86
C GLU A 50 9.90 -42.40 11.85
N LEU A 51 9.15 -42.78 12.88
CA LEU A 51 7.75 -42.38 12.99
C LEU A 51 7.61 -40.87 13.15
N SER A 52 8.47 -40.22 13.94
CA SER A 52 8.48 -38.77 14.07
C SER A 52 8.84 -38.09 12.75
N PHE A 53 9.82 -38.63 12.01
CA PHE A 53 10.20 -38.11 10.70
C PHE A 53 9.07 -38.28 9.67
N TYR A 54 8.42 -39.44 9.64
CA TYR A 54 7.29 -39.72 8.75
C TYR A 54 6.07 -38.83 9.05
N LEU A 55 5.82 -38.52 10.33
CA LEU A 55 4.76 -37.60 10.74
C LEU A 55 5.13 -36.12 10.56
N THR A 56 6.40 -35.81 10.28
CA THR A 56 6.81 -34.45 9.95
C THR A 56 6.29 -34.13 8.56
N THR A 57 5.45 -33.11 8.46
CA THR A 57 4.93 -32.63 7.17
C THR A 57 6.01 -31.81 6.48
N ASP A 58 6.37 -32.21 5.26
CA ASP A 58 7.27 -31.45 4.40
C ASP A 58 6.45 -30.66 3.35
N THR A 59 6.66 -29.35 3.29
CA THR A 59 5.98 -28.45 2.36
C THR A 59 6.87 -28.23 1.13
N VAL A 60 6.48 -28.78 -0.02
CA VAL A 60 7.24 -28.66 -1.27
C VAL A 60 6.58 -27.68 -2.22
N ASP A 61 7.29 -26.59 -2.53
CA ASP A 61 6.87 -25.61 -3.52
C ASP A 61 7.02 -26.15 -4.95
N LYS A 62 5.93 -26.13 -5.72
CA LYS A 62 5.93 -26.53 -7.14
C LYS A 62 5.53 -25.37 -8.03
N MET A 63 6.34 -25.10 -9.04
CA MET A 63 6.01 -24.10 -10.06
C MET A 63 5.03 -24.70 -11.06
N MET A 64 3.85 -24.11 -11.17
CA MET A 64 2.84 -24.47 -12.16
C MET A 64 2.60 -23.30 -13.13
N VAL A 65 2.15 -23.63 -14.34
CA VAL A 65 1.72 -22.62 -15.31
C VAL A 65 0.40 -22.03 -14.83
N ASP A 66 0.35 -20.69 -14.76
CA ASP A 66 -0.89 -19.99 -14.45
C ASP A 66 -1.81 -20.00 -15.68
N GLY A 67 -2.91 -20.75 -15.60
CA GLY A 67 -3.92 -20.86 -16.67
C GLY A 67 -5.02 -19.78 -16.61
N GLY A 68 -5.02 -18.91 -15.59
CA GLY A 68 -6.06 -17.89 -15.43
C GLY A 68 -5.94 -16.76 -16.46
N ARG A 69 -6.93 -16.61 -17.35
CA ARG A 69 -7.05 -15.44 -18.24
C ARG A 69 -7.98 -14.40 -17.63
N ASN A 70 -7.72 -13.12 -17.90
CA ASN A 70 -8.53 -11.97 -17.47
C ASN A 70 -8.84 -11.95 -15.97
N THR A 71 -7.88 -12.34 -15.15
CA THR A 71 -8.02 -12.27 -13.70
C THR A 71 -7.73 -10.84 -13.21
N LEU A 72 -8.42 -10.43 -12.15
CA LEU A 72 -8.17 -9.17 -11.46
C LEU A 72 -7.31 -9.44 -10.23
N VAL A 73 -6.52 -8.46 -9.82
CA VAL A 73 -5.69 -8.47 -8.61
C VAL A 73 -5.96 -7.22 -7.81
N SER A 74 -6.18 -7.38 -6.50
CA SER A 74 -6.22 -6.26 -5.56
C SER A 74 -4.81 -5.84 -5.20
N ILE A 75 -4.51 -4.55 -5.27
CA ILE A 75 -3.27 -3.96 -4.76
C ILE A 75 -3.66 -3.19 -3.50
N ASN A 76 -3.15 -3.61 -2.35
CA ASN A 76 -3.38 -2.92 -1.09
C ASN A 76 -2.13 -2.13 -0.74
N PHE A 77 -2.30 -0.87 -0.36
CA PHE A 77 -1.18 0.02 -0.13
C PHE A 77 -1.46 0.99 1.01
N ASP A 78 -0.40 1.30 1.76
CA ASP A 78 -0.36 2.31 2.81
C ASP A 78 0.98 3.04 2.68
N LEU A 79 0.95 4.24 2.11
CA LEU A 79 2.12 5.08 1.86
C LEU A 79 1.95 6.42 2.56
N GLU A 80 3.08 6.97 2.99
CA GLU A 80 3.13 8.24 3.70
C GLU A 80 4.13 9.18 3.01
N PHE A 81 3.68 10.37 2.66
CA PHE A 81 4.47 11.43 2.04
C PHE A 81 4.58 12.60 3.04
N PRO A 82 5.68 12.74 3.79
CA PRO A 82 5.79 13.74 4.85
C PRO A 82 5.82 15.20 4.34
N ARG A 83 6.25 15.42 3.09
CA ARG A 83 6.42 16.74 2.48
C ARG A 83 5.54 16.93 1.23
N MET A 84 4.37 16.31 1.22
CA MET A 84 3.41 16.45 0.13
C MET A 84 1.97 16.42 0.64
N PRO A 85 1.13 17.42 0.33
CA PRO A 85 -0.24 17.50 0.83
C PRO A 85 -1.23 16.63 0.06
N CYS A 86 -2.30 16.22 0.73
CA CYS A 86 -3.29 15.30 0.16
C CYS A 86 -4.13 15.87 -0.98
N SER A 87 -4.28 17.21 -1.05
CA SER A 87 -4.98 17.88 -2.14
C SER A 87 -4.26 17.75 -3.48
N VAL A 88 -2.95 17.51 -3.42
CA VAL A 88 -2.04 17.44 -4.56
C VAL A 88 -1.80 16.00 -5.02
N VAL A 89 -1.60 15.07 -4.08
CA VAL A 89 -1.27 13.68 -4.44
C VAL A 89 -2.46 12.98 -5.07
N ALA A 90 -2.26 12.46 -6.28
CA ALA A 90 -3.21 11.61 -6.98
C ALA A 90 -2.64 10.19 -7.15
N VAL A 91 -3.54 9.22 -7.09
CA VAL A 91 -3.24 7.81 -7.34
C VAL A 91 -3.74 7.47 -8.74
N GLU A 92 -2.83 7.00 -9.60
CA GLU A 92 -3.15 6.63 -10.98
C GLU A 92 -2.60 5.25 -11.30
N SER A 93 -3.35 4.47 -12.06
CA SER A 93 -2.89 3.21 -12.61
C SER A 93 -2.97 3.22 -14.12
N ALA A 94 -1.99 2.61 -14.76
CA ALA A 94 -1.95 2.41 -16.20
C ALA A 94 -1.51 0.98 -16.50
N ASP A 95 -2.34 0.24 -17.23
CA ASP A 95 -2.02 -1.11 -17.66
C ASP A 95 -1.56 -1.16 -19.12
N MET A 96 -0.86 -2.24 -19.49
CA MET A 96 -0.42 -2.46 -20.88
C MET A 96 -1.58 -2.79 -21.83
N ALA A 97 -2.78 -3.05 -21.31
CA ALA A 97 -3.99 -3.27 -22.11
C ALA A 97 -4.66 -1.94 -22.52
N GLY A 98 -4.14 -0.79 -22.06
CA GLY A 98 -4.65 0.53 -22.36
C GLY A 98 -5.72 1.04 -21.40
N ASN A 99 -6.05 0.29 -20.33
CA ASN A 99 -6.89 0.81 -19.26
C ASN A 99 -6.04 1.70 -18.36
N ALA A 100 -6.47 2.95 -18.24
CA ALA A 100 -5.91 3.89 -17.28
C ALA A 100 -7.01 4.35 -16.35
N GLN A 101 -6.78 4.23 -15.05
CA GLN A 101 -7.67 4.75 -14.02
C GLN A 101 -6.96 5.90 -13.30
N HIS A 102 -7.66 7.03 -13.17
CA HIS A 102 -7.08 8.29 -12.71
C HIS A 102 -7.82 8.83 -11.49
N ASP A 103 -7.05 9.38 -10.54
CA ASP A 103 -7.52 9.91 -9.26
C ASP A 103 -8.62 9.04 -8.65
N ILE A 104 -8.26 7.77 -8.45
CA ILE A 104 -9.22 6.75 -8.05
C ILE A 104 -9.63 7.06 -6.61
N VAL A 105 -10.86 7.53 -6.43
CA VAL A 105 -11.37 7.92 -5.10
C VAL A 105 -12.00 6.74 -4.38
N HIS A 106 -12.45 5.72 -5.11
CA HIS A 106 -13.12 4.56 -4.53
C HIS A 106 -12.11 3.71 -3.73
N ASN A 107 -12.39 3.48 -2.44
CA ASN A 107 -11.58 2.70 -1.50
C ASN A 107 -10.17 3.25 -1.20
N ILE A 108 -9.95 4.55 -1.39
CA ILE A 108 -8.71 5.23 -1.06
C ILE A 108 -9.00 6.36 -0.08
N GLU A 109 -8.36 6.32 1.08
CA GLU A 109 -8.46 7.33 2.13
C GLU A 109 -7.14 8.13 2.16
N LYS A 110 -7.26 9.44 1.96
CA LYS A 110 -6.15 10.40 2.07
C LYS A 110 -6.27 11.12 3.42
N ILE A 111 -5.30 10.90 4.30
CA ILE A 111 -5.27 11.45 5.65
C ILE A 111 -4.18 12.53 5.69
N PRO A 112 -4.53 13.81 5.95
CA PRO A 112 -3.55 14.87 6.08
C PRO A 112 -2.72 14.66 7.35
N LEU A 113 -1.42 14.94 7.25
CA LEU A 113 -0.46 14.80 8.33
C LEU A 113 0.12 16.16 8.71
N ASP A 114 0.31 16.38 10.00
CA ASP A 114 1.09 17.49 10.53
C ASP A 114 2.60 17.32 10.19
N HIS A 115 3.40 18.36 10.37
CA HIS A 115 4.86 18.35 10.24
C HIS A 115 5.52 17.22 11.04
N ASN A 116 4.91 16.81 12.15
CA ASN A 116 5.39 15.72 13.01
C ASN A 116 4.93 14.32 12.59
N GLY A 117 4.27 14.18 11.43
CA GLY A 117 3.75 12.90 10.91
C GLY A 117 2.50 12.40 11.66
N GLN A 118 1.83 13.26 12.42
CA GLN A 118 0.61 12.92 13.13
C GLN A 118 -0.61 13.18 12.25
N ALA A 119 -1.57 12.26 12.25
CA ALA A 119 -2.82 12.43 11.50
C ALA A 119 -3.62 13.60 12.08
N LEU A 120 -3.92 14.59 11.24
CA LEU A 120 -4.79 15.69 11.60
C LEU A 120 -6.22 15.14 11.74
N ALA A 121 -6.79 15.28 12.94
CA ALA A 121 -8.09 14.71 13.26
C ALA A 121 -9.18 15.26 12.32
N GLU A 122 -10.13 14.40 11.96
CA GLU A 122 -11.17 14.68 10.96
C GLU A 122 -12.07 15.88 11.34
N GLY A 123 -12.19 16.18 12.64
CA GLY A 123 -12.89 17.35 13.18
C GLY A 123 -12.05 18.63 13.32
N MET A 124 -10.78 18.61 12.93
CA MET A 124 -9.90 19.80 12.90
C MET A 124 -9.77 20.40 11.50
N ARG A 125 -10.44 19.80 10.51
CA ARG A 125 -10.62 20.33 9.15
C ARG A 125 -11.22 21.75 9.16
N ASP A 126 -12.07 22.05 10.14
CA ASP A 126 -12.75 23.34 10.27
C ASP A 126 -12.02 24.39 11.12
N VAL A 127 -10.90 24.07 11.78
CA VAL A 127 -10.25 25.01 12.73
C VAL A 127 -9.02 25.71 12.14
N ILE A 128 -8.44 25.18 11.06
CA ILE A 128 -7.47 25.92 10.22
C ILE A 128 -8.17 26.63 9.04
N GLY A 129 -9.44 26.29 8.80
CA GLY A 129 -10.39 26.99 7.91
C GLY A 129 -11.54 27.70 8.66
N GLY A 130 -11.34 28.00 9.95
CA GLY A 130 -12.36 28.58 10.83
C GLY A 130 -12.63 30.06 10.56
N ALA A 131 -13.13 30.36 9.37
CA ALA A 131 -13.73 31.64 9.04
C ALA A 131 -14.98 31.48 8.17
N LEU A 132 -15.73 30.36 8.24
CA LEU A 132 -17.05 30.26 7.61
C LEU A 132 -17.99 29.30 8.35
N THR A 133 -18.29 29.55 9.62
CA THR A 133 -19.52 29.02 10.24
C THR A 133 -20.13 30.03 11.21
N ASN A 134 -20.66 31.11 10.66
CA ASN A 134 -21.88 31.70 11.22
C ASN A 134 -22.70 32.34 10.10
N ASN A 135 -23.72 31.62 9.63
CA ASN A 135 -24.73 32.13 8.70
C ASN A 135 -25.74 33.05 9.41
N THR A 136 -25.24 33.98 10.22
CA THR A 136 -26.02 35.04 10.87
C THR A 136 -25.15 36.26 11.12
N ASP A 137 -24.56 36.82 10.06
CA ASP A 137 -24.30 38.24 10.00
C ASP A 137 -24.84 38.77 8.68
N LEU A 138 -26.07 39.26 8.80
CA LEU A 138 -26.82 39.99 7.80
C LEU A 138 -25.98 41.15 7.25
N HIS A 139 -25.87 41.17 5.92
CA HIS A 139 -25.74 42.38 5.09
C HIS A 139 -24.81 43.48 5.61
N GLY A 140 -23.51 43.23 5.56
CA GLY A 140 -22.55 44.30 5.31
C GLY A 140 -22.64 44.72 3.85
N GLU A 141 -23.02 45.96 3.59
CA GLU A 141 -23.12 46.57 2.26
C GLU A 141 -21.89 46.23 1.41
N THR A 142 -22.08 45.39 0.38
CA THR A 142 -20.99 45.04 -0.53
C THR A 142 -20.80 46.22 -1.47
N GLU A 143 -19.76 47.02 -1.23
CA GLU A 143 -19.16 47.84 -2.28
C GLU A 143 -19.05 46.99 -3.55
N LYS A 144 -19.47 47.53 -4.69
CA LYS A 144 -19.39 46.82 -5.98
C LYS A 144 -17.96 46.26 -6.12
N PRO A 145 -17.78 44.95 -6.37
CA PRO A 145 -16.44 44.40 -6.52
C PRO A 145 -15.71 45.18 -7.62
N ALA A 146 -14.50 45.65 -7.30
CA ALA A 146 -13.66 46.35 -8.25
C ALA A 146 -13.55 45.50 -9.54
N CYS A 147 -13.71 46.15 -10.70
CA CYS A 147 -13.72 45.48 -12.00
C CYS A 147 -12.47 44.63 -12.20
N GLY A 148 -12.61 43.30 -12.19
CA GLY A 148 -11.51 42.37 -12.38
C GLY A 148 -11.01 42.36 -13.83
N SER A 149 -9.71 42.16 -14.00
CA SER A 149 -9.07 42.13 -15.33
C SER A 149 -9.37 40.85 -16.09
N CYS A 150 -9.77 40.99 -17.36
CA CYS A 150 -9.88 39.87 -18.30
C CYS A 150 -8.54 39.55 -19.02
N TYR A 151 -7.41 40.07 -18.55
CA TYR A 151 -6.06 39.83 -19.11
C TYR A 151 -6.00 40.06 -20.64
N SER A 152 -6.58 41.18 -21.09
CA SER A 152 -6.64 41.58 -22.50
C SER A 152 -7.52 40.71 -23.42
N ALA A 153 -8.22 39.70 -22.89
CA ALA A 153 -9.17 38.89 -23.65
C ALA A 153 -10.60 39.47 -23.67
N GLY A 154 -10.91 40.40 -22.76
CA GLY A 154 -12.20 41.09 -22.67
C GLY A 154 -12.38 42.21 -23.71
N GLU A 155 -13.63 42.61 -23.93
CA GLU A 155 -13.98 43.80 -24.69
C GLU A 155 -13.71 45.10 -23.92
N PRO A 156 -13.65 46.26 -24.60
CA PRO A 156 -13.48 47.55 -23.94
C PRO A 156 -14.58 47.80 -22.90
N GLY A 157 -14.23 47.76 -21.62
CA GLY A 157 -15.17 47.94 -20.50
C GLY A 157 -15.78 46.66 -19.93
N GLU A 158 -15.39 45.47 -20.43
CA GLU A 158 -15.80 44.17 -19.88
C GLU A 158 -14.99 43.83 -18.62
N CYS A 159 -15.66 43.42 -17.54
CA CYS A 159 -15.05 43.05 -16.27
C CYS A 159 -15.14 41.54 -16.04
N CYS A 160 -14.03 40.91 -15.68
CA CYS A 160 -13.96 39.49 -15.34
C CYS A 160 -13.71 39.30 -13.85
N ASN A 161 -14.77 38.98 -13.11
CA ASN A 161 -14.71 38.82 -11.65
C ASN A 161 -14.59 37.34 -11.22
N THR A 162 -14.90 36.39 -12.10
CA THR A 162 -14.84 34.94 -11.80
C THR A 162 -13.87 34.23 -12.73
N CYS A 163 -13.30 33.11 -12.29
CA CYS A 163 -12.45 32.28 -13.15
C CYS A 163 -13.15 31.88 -14.45
N GLU A 164 -14.44 31.54 -14.37
CA GLU A 164 -15.25 31.17 -15.53
C GLU A 164 -15.41 32.32 -16.53
N SER A 165 -15.55 33.56 -16.05
CA SER A 165 -15.62 34.74 -16.94
C SER A 165 -14.31 34.97 -17.71
N VAL A 166 -13.16 34.77 -17.06
CA VAL A 166 -11.84 34.83 -17.72
C VAL A 166 -11.71 33.71 -18.76
N LYS A 167 -12.08 32.47 -18.39
CA LYS A 167 -12.06 31.32 -19.31
C LYS A 167 -12.93 31.56 -20.54
N ALA A 168 -14.13 32.13 -20.36
CA ALA A 168 -15.04 32.45 -21.44
C ALA A 168 -14.48 33.54 -22.37
N ALA A 169 -13.82 34.57 -21.81
CA ALA A 169 -13.19 35.63 -22.59
C ALA A 169 -12.08 35.08 -23.51
N TYR A 170 -11.20 34.23 -22.98
CA TYR A 170 -10.14 33.58 -23.77
C TYR A 170 -10.70 32.63 -24.84
N ALA A 171 -11.70 31.82 -24.47
CA ALA A 171 -12.34 30.88 -25.40
C ALA A 171 -12.99 31.61 -26.58
N ARG A 172 -13.65 32.75 -26.35
CA ARG A 172 -14.29 33.57 -27.40
C ARG A 172 -13.29 34.18 -28.38
N LYS A 173 -12.08 34.50 -27.92
CA LYS A 173 -10.99 35.00 -28.77
C LYS A 173 -10.19 33.87 -29.43
N SER A 174 -10.49 32.61 -29.13
CA SER A 174 -9.68 31.43 -29.53
C SER A 174 -8.21 31.57 -29.12
N TRP A 175 -7.96 32.19 -27.98
CA TRP A 175 -6.61 32.36 -27.43
C TRP A 175 -6.28 31.23 -26.46
N MET A 176 -5.01 30.82 -26.45
CA MET A 176 -4.53 29.85 -25.46
C MET A 176 -4.47 30.53 -24.08
N MET A 177 -5.12 29.93 -23.08
CA MET A 177 -5.06 30.44 -21.72
C MET A 177 -3.67 30.23 -21.11
N PRO A 178 -3.17 31.20 -20.34
CA PRO A 178 -2.00 30.98 -19.48
C PRO A 178 -2.36 30.03 -18.32
N SER A 179 -1.37 29.60 -17.54
CA SER A 179 -1.59 28.78 -16.35
C SER A 179 -2.54 29.48 -15.37
N LEU A 180 -3.52 28.74 -14.82
CA LEU A 180 -4.56 29.29 -13.94
C LEU A 180 -3.97 29.95 -12.69
N HIS A 181 -2.82 29.49 -12.22
CA HIS A 181 -2.07 30.10 -11.11
C HIS A 181 -1.64 31.55 -11.39
N THR A 182 -1.49 31.96 -12.65
CA THR A 182 -1.15 33.36 -12.99
C THR A 182 -2.38 34.29 -13.00
N ILE A 183 -3.58 33.71 -12.96
CA ILE A 183 -4.85 34.41 -13.03
C ILE A 183 -5.41 34.52 -11.61
N ALA A 184 -5.48 35.73 -11.06
CA ALA A 184 -5.91 35.96 -9.67
C ALA A 184 -7.31 35.38 -9.38
N GLN A 185 -8.22 35.43 -10.35
CA GLN A 185 -9.58 34.90 -10.23
C GLN A 185 -9.64 33.36 -10.24
N CYS A 186 -8.56 32.66 -10.63
CA CYS A 186 -8.49 31.20 -10.75
C CYS A 186 -7.53 30.55 -9.73
N GLN A 187 -6.86 31.35 -8.88
CA GLN A 187 -5.91 30.84 -7.90
C GLN A 187 -6.62 30.06 -6.79
N GLU A 188 -6.18 28.82 -6.56
CA GLU A 188 -6.55 28.02 -5.40
C GLU A 188 -5.51 28.22 -4.29
N LEU A 189 -5.97 28.64 -3.11
CA LEU A 189 -5.12 29.09 -2.01
C LEU A 189 -4.20 27.99 -1.47
N GLU A 190 -4.67 26.74 -1.43
CA GLU A 190 -3.86 25.58 -1.03
C GLU A 190 -2.80 25.24 -2.08
N VAL A 191 -3.15 25.33 -3.36
CA VAL A 191 -2.25 24.97 -4.47
C VAL A 191 -1.14 26.01 -4.62
N GLU A 192 -1.47 27.29 -4.44
CA GLU A 192 -0.51 28.39 -4.44
C GLU A 192 0.53 28.23 -3.31
N LYS A 193 0.10 27.87 -2.08
CA LYS A 193 1.01 27.60 -0.96
C LYS A 193 2.00 26.50 -1.31
N VAL A 194 1.52 25.43 -1.92
CA VAL A 194 2.36 24.34 -2.39
C VAL A 194 3.35 24.83 -3.42
N LEU A 195 2.88 25.55 -4.46
CA LEU A 195 3.74 26.06 -5.54
C LEU A 195 4.79 27.07 -5.07
N ARG A 196 4.55 27.76 -3.95
CA ARG A 196 5.53 28.61 -3.26
C ARG A 196 6.56 27.85 -2.43
N GLY A 197 6.39 26.53 -2.26
CA GLY A 197 7.26 25.68 -1.46
C GLY A 197 6.99 25.76 0.05
N GLU A 198 5.87 26.35 0.47
CA GLU A 198 5.47 26.47 1.87
C GLU A 198 4.72 25.21 2.34
N VAL A 199 5.35 24.04 2.17
CA VAL A 199 4.73 22.74 2.49
C VAL A 199 5.17 22.29 3.89
N ASN A 200 4.31 22.55 4.88
CA ASN A 200 4.50 22.09 6.27
C ASN A 200 3.61 20.90 6.62
N GLU A 201 2.93 20.31 5.63
CA GLU A 201 2.00 19.21 5.82
C GLU A 201 2.35 18.02 4.92
N GLY A 202 2.01 16.83 5.41
CA GLY A 202 2.17 15.57 4.71
C GLY A 202 0.83 14.92 4.35
N CYS A 203 0.91 13.78 3.68
CA CYS A 203 -0.24 12.99 3.33
C CYS A 203 0.03 11.50 3.51
N ARG A 204 -0.84 10.82 4.25
CA ARG A 204 -0.92 9.36 4.27
C ARG A 204 -2.03 8.89 3.36
N ILE A 205 -1.71 7.98 2.46
CA ILE A 205 -2.64 7.41 1.49
C ILE A 205 -2.72 5.92 1.77
N LYS A 206 -3.89 5.49 2.24
CA LYS A 206 -4.18 4.06 2.47
C LYS A 206 -5.38 3.65 1.65
N GLY A 207 -5.34 2.45 1.07
CA GLY A 207 -6.45 1.99 0.27
C GLY A 207 -6.19 0.68 -0.45
N SER A 208 -7.14 0.32 -1.30
CA SER A 208 -7.02 -0.84 -2.18
C SER A 208 -7.51 -0.51 -3.58
N LEU A 209 -6.83 -1.07 -4.58
CA LEU A 209 -7.15 -0.88 -5.98
C LEU A 209 -7.25 -2.24 -6.68
N VAL A 210 -8.35 -2.47 -7.40
CA VAL A 210 -8.52 -3.67 -8.21
C VAL A 210 -8.09 -3.38 -9.65
N VAL A 211 -7.05 -4.07 -10.12
CA VAL A 211 -6.50 -3.93 -11.48
C VAL A 211 -6.49 -5.25 -12.23
N SER A 212 -6.38 -5.18 -13.55
CA SER A 212 -6.12 -6.35 -14.40
C SER A 212 -4.77 -7.00 -14.06
N LYS A 213 -4.71 -8.33 -14.00
CA LYS A 213 -3.47 -9.11 -13.80
C LYS A 213 -2.61 -9.10 -15.06
N VAL A 214 -2.08 -7.94 -15.40
CA VAL A 214 -1.16 -7.71 -16.52
C VAL A 214 -0.02 -6.80 -16.08
N ALA A 215 1.00 -6.66 -16.92
CA ALA A 215 2.03 -5.67 -16.68
C ALA A 215 1.39 -4.26 -16.67
N GLY A 216 1.73 -3.47 -15.67
CA GLY A 216 1.18 -2.13 -15.47
C GLY A 216 2.04 -1.31 -14.53
N ARG A 217 1.60 -0.08 -14.27
CA ARG A 217 2.28 0.90 -13.43
C ARG A 217 1.27 1.55 -12.49
N LEU A 218 1.70 1.77 -11.26
CA LEU A 218 0.97 2.52 -10.24
C LEU A 218 1.78 3.78 -9.94
N TYR A 219 1.14 4.94 -10.01
CA TYR A 219 1.75 6.24 -9.84
C TYR A 219 1.12 6.94 -8.63
N PHE A 220 1.99 7.48 -7.78
CA PHE A 220 1.65 8.44 -6.74
C PHE A 220 2.33 9.74 -7.14
N ALA A 221 1.57 10.66 -7.71
CA ALA A 221 2.11 11.86 -8.35
C ALA A 221 1.18 13.05 -8.14
N PRO A 222 1.69 14.29 -8.24
CA PRO A 222 0.89 15.51 -8.17
C PRO A 222 -0.01 15.73 -9.41
N SER A 223 -0.57 14.66 -10.01
CA SER A 223 -1.15 14.65 -11.36
C SER A 223 -2.50 15.37 -11.51
N LYS A 224 -3.16 15.75 -10.42
CA LYS A 224 -4.45 16.46 -10.45
C LYS A 224 -4.36 17.80 -11.21
N PHE A 225 -3.26 18.53 -11.08
CA PHE A 225 -3.04 19.82 -11.74
C PHE A 225 -2.60 19.71 -13.20
N PHE A 226 -2.12 18.53 -13.61
CA PHE A 226 -1.66 18.25 -14.97
C PHE A 226 -2.85 18.19 -15.94
N ARG A 227 -4.02 17.73 -15.47
CA ARG A 227 -5.20 17.48 -16.32
C ARG A 227 -6.22 18.59 -16.32
N SER A 228 -6.31 19.37 -15.25
CA SER A 228 -7.22 20.53 -15.18
C SER A 228 -6.73 21.73 -15.99
N GLY A 229 -5.54 21.65 -16.59
CA GLY A 229 -4.89 22.77 -17.27
C GLY A 229 -4.41 23.85 -16.31
N TYR A 230 -4.35 23.56 -15.00
CA TYR A 230 -4.01 24.54 -13.97
C TYR A 230 -2.58 25.07 -14.14
N LEU A 231 -1.65 24.21 -14.53
CA LEU A 231 -0.29 24.58 -14.91
C LEU A 231 -0.08 24.31 -16.40
N SER A 232 0.67 25.19 -17.05
CA SER A 232 1.18 24.94 -18.40
C SER A 232 2.22 23.81 -18.36
N ALA A 233 2.49 23.15 -19.47
CA ALA A 233 3.49 22.07 -19.51
C ALA A 233 4.89 22.52 -19.01
N GLN A 234 5.25 23.79 -19.21
CA GLN A 234 6.51 24.36 -18.72
C GLN A 234 6.47 24.61 -17.22
N ASP A 235 5.44 25.30 -16.72
CA ASP A 235 5.28 25.57 -15.28
C ASP A 235 5.18 24.29 -14.47
N LEU A 236 4.65 23.24 -15.08
CA LEU A 236 4.50 21.92 -14.50
C LEU A 236 5.84 21.20 -14.35
N VAL A 237 6.67 21.26 -15.39
CA VAL A 237 8.04 20.74 -15.35
C VAL A 237 8.81 21.51 -14.28
N ASP A 238 8.72 22.83 -14.27
CA ASP A 238 9.37 23.67 -13.27
C ASP A 238 8.89 23.37 -11.85
N ALA A 239 7.58 23.27 -11.61
CA ALA A 239 7.03 22.90 -10.31
C ALA A 239 7.47 21.49 -9.90
N THR A 240 7.50 20.53 -10.82
CA THR A 240 7.98 19.17 -10.56
C THR A 240 9.43 19.15 -10.12
N PHE A 241 10.27 19.99 -10.71
CA PHE A 241 11.70 20.05 -10.40
C PHE A 241 12.09 21.10 -9.35
N LYS A 242 11.15 21.90 -8.82
CA LYS A 242 11.42 22.92 -7.79
C LYS A 242 10.67 22.65 -6.49
N VAL A 243 9.43 22.16 -6.58
CA VAL A 243 8.47 22.20 -5.47
C VAL A 243 8.25 20.81 -4.86
N PHE A 244 8.08 19.77 -5.68
CA PHE A 244 7.59 18.49 -5.16
C PHE A 244 8.68 17.59 -4.58
N ASP A 245 8.62 17.38 -3.27
CA ASP A 245 9.43 16.38 -2.59
C ASP A 245 8.74 15.01 -2.62
N THR A 246 9.38 14.05 -3.28
CA THR A 246 8.88 12.67 -3.41
C THR A 246 9.37 11.72 -2.33
N SER A 247 9.98 12.24 -1.26
CA SER A 247 10.35 11.44 -0.08
C SER A 247 9.10 10.82 0.51
N HIS A 248 9.19 9.53 0.85
CA HIS A 248 8.03 8.76 1.28
C HIS A 248 8.44 7.54 2.11
N THR A 249 7.47 7.06 2.89
CA THR A 249 7.53 5.80 3.61
C THR A 249 6.46 4.87 3.06
N ILE A 250 6.88 3.70 2.56
CA ILE A 250 5.97 2.61 2.22
C ILE A 250 5.73 1.83 3.50
N ARG A 251 4.57 1.99 4.15
CA ARG A 251 4.22 1.25 5.38
C ARG A 251 3.86 -0.17 5.03
N SER A 252 2.95 -0.34 4.07
CA SER A 252 2.62 -1.65 3.51
C SER A 252 2.33 -1.57 2.01
N LEU A 253 2.76 -2.59 1.28
CA LEU A 253 2.36 -2.79 -0.11
C LEU A 253 2.22 -4.28 -0.39
N SER A 254 0.99 -4.72 -0.69
CA SER A 254 0.67 -6.12 -0.96
C SER A 254 -0.18 -6.29 -2.21
N PHE A 255 -0.12 -7.49 -2.78
CA PHE A 255 -0.83 -7.87 -3.99
C PHE A 255 -1.65 -9.12 -3.71
N GLY A 256 -2.97 -9.05 -3.94
CA GLY A 256 -3.92 -10.13 -3.69
C GLY A 256 -4.42 -10.16 -2.23
N GLU A 257 -4.79 -11.36 -1.81
CA GLU A 257 -5.24 -11.63 -0.45
C GLU A 257 -4.05 -11.75 0.50
N LEU A 258 -4.19 -11.19 1.70
CA LEU A 258 -3.20 -11.33 2.76
C LEU A 258 -3.26 -12.75 3.33
N TYR A 259 -2.10 -13.37 3.54
CA TYR A 259 -1.96 -14.67 4.18
C TYR A 259 -0.97 -14.60 5.35
N PRO A 260 -1.04 -15.54 6.32
CA PRO A 260 -0.11 -15.58 7.44
C PRO A 260 1.35 -15.63 6.97
N ASP A 261 2.24 -14.89 7.64
CA ASP A 261 3.67 -14.82 7.31
C ASP A 261 4.02 -14.26 5.92
N MET A 262 3.09 -13.55 5.26
CA MET A 262 3.38 -12.81 4.04
C MET A 262 4.48 -11.77 4.29
N LYS A 263 5.60 -11.92 3.56
CA LYS A 263 6.73 -10.98 3.63
C LYS A 263 6.79 -10.16 2.35
N ASN A 264 6.40 -8.88 2.42
CA ASN A 264 6.56 -7.98 1.28
C ASN A 264 7.89 -7.20 1.39
N PRO A 265 8.73 -7.19 0.34
CA PRO A 265 10.04 -6.52 0.39
C PRO A 265 10.00 -5.00 0.58
N LEU A 266 8.85 -4.36 0.34
CA LEU A 266 8.69 -2.91 0.44
C LEU A 266 8.00 -2.46 1.72
N ASP A 267 7.59 -3.38 2.60
CA ASP A 267 6.97 -3.01 3.87
C ASP A 267 7.99 -2.25 4.76
N ASN A 268 7.54 -1.16 5.37
CA ASN A 268 8.33 -0.22 6.18
C ASN A 268 9.55 0.38 5.46
N ARG A 269 9.50 0.55 4.14
CA ARG A 269 10.61 1.12 3.38
C ARG A 269 10.54 2.65 3.35
N LEU A 270 11.51 3.29 3.99
CA LEU A 270 11.74 4.74 3.92
C LEU A 270 12.64 5.09 2.73
N LYS A 271 12.25 6.10 1.95
CA LYS A 271 13.08 6.74 0.94
C LYS A 271 13.00 8.25 1.04
N GLU A 272 14.16 8.87 1.19
CA GLU A 272 14.31 10.30 1.26
C GLU A 272 15.23 10.78 0.14
N LEU A 273 14.94 11.98 -0.36
CA LEU A 273 15.85 12.66 -1.27
C LEU A 273 17.10 13.09 -0.49
N PRO A 274 18.30 13.02 -1.10
CA PRO A 274 19.56 13.23 -0.39
C PRO A 274 19.73 14.66 0.15
N ASP A 275 19.18 15.65 -0.54
CA ASP A 275 19.21 17.06 -0.14
C ASP A 275 17.86 17.74 -0.40
N GLU A 276 17.56 18.81 0.35
CA GLU A 276 16.35 19.63 0.19
C GLU A 276 16.24 20.35 -1.16
N SER A 277 17.32 20.45 -1.93
CA SER A 277 17.33 20.99 -3.29
C SER A 277 17.22 19.92 -4.37
N THR A 278 17.46 18.65 -4.02
CA THR A 278 17.36 17.55 -4.97
C THR A 278 15.89 17.24 -5.21
N ARG A 279 15.51 17.14 -6.48
CA ARG A 279 14.16 16.75 -6.91
C ARG A 279 14.27 15.57 -7.86
N GLY A 280 13.34 14.65 -7.79
CA GLY A 280 13.42 13.40 -8.55
C GLY A 280 12.16 12.56 -8.39
N SER A 281 12.24 11.32 -8.85
CA SER A 281 11.19 10.33 -8.66
C SER A 281 11.81 9.01 -8.21
N PHE A 282 11.07 8.25 -7.42
CA PHE A 282 11.45 6.91 -7.02
C PHE A 282 10.68 5.89 -7.86
N GLN A 283 11.39 4.95 -8.45
CA GLN A 283 10.79 3.89 -9.24
C GLN A 283 11.12 2.51 -8.66
N TYR A 284 10.08 1.72 -8.44
CA TYR A 284 10.18 0.36 -7.93
C TYR A 284 9.73 -0.64 -8.99
N PHE A 285 10.59 -1.61 -9.29
CA PHE A 285 10.26 -2.71 -10.21
C PHE A 285 9.90 -3.94 -9.40
N LEU A 286 8.62 -4.32 -9.47
CA LEU A 286 8.06 -5.43 -8.70
C LEU A 286 7.71 -6.58 -9.64
N LYS A 287 8.15 -7.79 -9.28
CA LYS A 287 7.76 -9.04 -9.96
C LYS A 287 6.89 -9.86 -9.02
N VAL A 288 5.58 -9.75 -9.22
CA VAL A 288 4.58 -10.44 -8.39
C VAL A 288 4.47 -11.89 -8.84
N ARG A 289 4.50 -12.83 -7.88
CA ARG A 289 4.27 -14.26 -8.08
C ARG A 289 2.93 -14.61 -7.43
N SER A 290 2.07 -15.32 -8.15
CA SER A 290 0.84 -15.86 -7.60
C SER A 290 1.15 -17.19 -6.91
N TRP A 291 0.69 -17.36 -5.67
CA TRP A 291 0.74 -18.62 -4.94
C TRP A 291 -0.67 -19.22 -4.89
N ARG A 292 -0.80 -20.55 -4.97
CA ARG A 292 -2.08 -21.27 -4.92
C ARG A 292 -1.87 -22.63 -4.29
#